data_AF-A0ABD2G5D2-F1
#
_entry.id   AF-A0ABD2G5D2-F1
#
_cell.length_a   1.000
_cell.length_b   1.000
_cell.length_c   1.000
_cell.angle_alpha   90.00
_cell.angle_beta   90.00
_cell.angle_gamma   90.00
#
_symmetry.space_group_name_H-M   'P 1'
#
loop_
_entity.id
_entity.type
_entity.pdbx_description
1 polymer ?
#
loop_
_entity_poly.entity_id
_entity_poly.type
_entity_poly.pdbx_seq_one_letter_code
_entity_poly.pdbx_strand_id
1 'polypeptide(L)'
;MPLGAEVFGPGQTGVLLAITMRLTAVVLILVVTGIAKGWECNAGCTENGFCEKLGKCRCKPGWQGENCDRCVPFPGCLHGTCEKAWQCVCEEGWVGSLCDQDIRLCSSRPCAGNATCIETGEGGVPVHLSPRIHR
;
A
#
# COMPACT_ATOMS: atom_id res chain seq x y z
N MET A 1 62.46 7.99 -52.10
CA MET A 1 61.21 7.42 -52.63
C MET A 1 60.08 7.93 -51.75
N PRO A 2 59.40 9.04 -52.08
CA PRO A 2 58.26 9.50 -51.28
C PRO A 2 57.00 8.74 -51.70
N LEU A 3 56.31 8.15 -50.73
CA LEU A 3 54.96 7.63 -50.87
C LEU A 3 53.99 8.81 -50.95
N GLY A 4 53.09 8.77 -51.93
CA GLY A 4 52.19 9.87 -52.29
C GLY A 4 51.30 10.33 -51.14
N ALA A 5 51.26 11.65 -50.94
CA ALA A 5 50.23 12.30 -50.14
C ALA A 5 48.94 12.39 -50.97
N GLU A 6 47.87 11.81 -50.43
CA GLU A 6 46.56 11.77 -51.05
C GLU A 6 45.91 13.17 -50.97
N VAL A 7 45.46 13.67 -52.12
CA VAL A 7 44.80 14.96 -52.30
C VAL A 7 43.39 14.90 -51.70
N PHE A 8 43.20 15.41 -50.47
CA PHE A 8 41.87 15.61 -49.88
C PHE A 8 41.25 16.91 -50.42
N GLY A 9 40.18 16.78 -51.20
CA GLY A 9 39.45 17.92 -51.77
C GLY A 9 38.69 18.73 -50.72
N PRO A 10 38.30 19.99 -51.03
CA PRO A 10 37.68 20.95 -50.10
C PRO A 10 36.28 20.55 -49.57
N GLY A 11 35.78 19.35 -49.88
CA GLY A 11 34.51 18.82 -49.40
C GLY A 11 34.62 17.70 -48.36
N GLN A 12 35.77 17.05 -48.18
CA GLN A 12 35.88 15.86 -47.31
C GLN A 12 36.13 16.19 -45.83
N THR A 13 36.80 17.31 -45.53
CA THR A 13 37.02 17.77 -44.15
C THR A 13 35.72 18.21 -43.48
N GLY A 14 34.81 18.85 -44.23
CA GLY A 14 33.50 19.25 -43.75
C GLY A 14 32.53 18.09 -43.47
N VAL A 15 32.58 17.04 -44.30
CA VAL A 15 31.77 15.82 -44.10
C VAL A 15 32.23 15.07 -42.86
N LEU A 16 33.55 14.93 -42.65
CA LEU A 16 34.09 14.26 -41.46
C LEU A 16 33.81 15.05 -40.17
N LEU A 17 33.94 16.38 -40.18
CA LEU A 17 33.55 17.24 -39.04
C LEU A 17 32.05 17.15 -38.72
N ALA A 18 31.19 17.08 -39.73
CA ALA A 18 29.75 16.95 -39.54
C ALA A 18 29.36 15.58 -38.94
N ILE A 19 30.05 14.52 -39.35
CA ILE A 19 29.85 13.17 -38.80
C ILE A 19 30.32 13.10 -37.34
N THR A 20 31.49 13.65 -37.02
CA THR A 20 32.01 13.66 -35.64
C THR A 20 31.14 14.51 -34.73
N MET A 21 30.64 15.67 -35.18
CA MET A 21 29.68 16.49 -34.43
C MET A 21 28.33 15.77 -34.19
N ARG A 22 27.84 15.01 -35.18
CA ARG A 22 26.64 14.20 -35.00
C ARG A 22 26.86 13.07 -34.01
N LEU A 23 28.00 12.39 -34.09
CA LEU A 23 28.36 11.31 -33.17
C LEU A 23 28.55 11.82 -31.73
N THR A 24 29.22 12.95 -31.53
CA THR A 24 29.37 13.57 -30.20
C THR A 24 28.04 14.06 -29.64
N ALA A 25 27.16 14.63 -30.47
CA ALA A 25 25.81 15.02 -30.07
C ALA A 25 24.95 13.81 -29.68
N VAL A 26 25.00 12.70 -30.44
CA VAL A 26 24.30 11.45 -30.11
C VAL A 26 24.84 10.84 -28.82
N VAL A 27 26.16 10.83 -28.61
CA VAL A 27 26.77 10.36 -27.34
C VAL A 27 26.35 11.24 -26.17
N LEU A 28 26.34 12.58 -26.31
CA LEU A 28 25.82 13.50 -25.31
C LEU A 28 24.33 13.26 -25.03
N ILE A 29 23.52 13.04 -26.05
CA ILE A 29 22.10 12.70 -25.88
C ILE A 29 21.96 11.36 -25.14
N LEU A 30 22.71 10.32 -25.49
CA LEU A 30 22.65 9.03 -24.78
C LEU A 30 23.12 9.14 -23.32
N VAL A 31 24.13 9.98 -23.04
CA VAL A 31 24.60 10.24 -21.67
C VAL A 31 23.60 11.09 -20.89
N VAL A 32 22.93 12.07 -21.51
CA VAL A 32 21.95 12.96 -20.86
C VAL A 32 20.58 12.31 -20.73
N THR A 33 20.15 11.52 -21.71
CA THR A 33 18.85 10.80 -21.71
C THR A 33 18.94 9.44 -21.03
N GLY A 34 20.14 8.85 -20.91
CA GLY A 34 20.39 7.57 -20.22
C GLY A 34 20.34 7.63 -18.69
N ILE A 35 20.20 8.82 -18.09
CA ILE A 35 20.11 9.05 -16.64
C ILE A 35 18.80 9.71 -16.20
N ALA A 36 17.84 9.91 -17.10
CA ALA A 36 16.65 10.74 -16.86
C ALA A 36 15.31 9.96 -16.82
N LYS A 37 15.30 8.72 -16.35
CA LYS A 37 14.09 8.15 -15.75
C LYS A 37 14.38 7.85 -14.30
N GLY A 38 14.18 8.89 -13.49
CA GLY A 38 14.08 8.75 -12.05
C GLY A 38 13.06 7.68 -11.73
N TRP A 39 13.33 6.92 -10.67
CA TRP A 39 12.46 5.91 -10.10
C TRP A 39 11.15 6.56 -9.65
N GLU A 40 10.18 6.69 -10.55
CA GLU A 40 8.90 7.29 -10.18
C GLU A 40 8.03 6.26 -9.46
N CYS A 41 7.45 6.69 -8.34
CA CYS A 41 6.45 5.92 -7.63
C CYS A 41 5.20 5.72 -8.47
N ASN A 42 4.28 4.87 -8.01
CA ASN A 42 2.94 4.91 -8.56
C ASN A 42 2.34 6.32 -8.38
N ALA A 43 1.69 6.83 -9.42
CA ALA A 43 1.01 8.12 -9.35
C ALA A 43 -0.12 8.03 -8.31
N GLY A 44 -0.04 8.85 -7.26
CA GLY A 44 -1.02 8.85 -6.17
C GLY A 44 -0.60 8.09 -4.91
N CYS A 45 0.64 7.59 -4.81
CA CYS A 45 1.17 7.05 -3.56
C CYS A 45 1.07 8.10 -2.44
N THR A 46 0.32 7.78 -1.38
CA THR A 46 0.07 8.70 -0.25
C THR A 46 1.27 8.78 0.70
N GLU A 47 1.19 9.66 1.69
CA GLU A 47 2.18 9.78 2.79
C GLU A 47 2.33 8.50 3.63
N ASN A 48 1.40 7.55 3.48
CA ASN A 48 1.42 6.26 4.16
C ASN A 48 2.23 5.19 3.41
N GLY A 49 2.84 5.53 2.27
CA GLY A 49 3.69 4.63 1.50
C GLY A 49 5.11 5.16 1.29
N PHE A 50 5.97 4.29 0.75
CA PHE A 50 7.28 4.65 0.22
C PHE A 50 7.57 3.86 -1.05
N CYS A 51 8.38 4.43 -1.94
CA CYS A 51 8.61 3.88 -3.26
C CYS A 51 9.77 2.89 -3.21
N GLU A 52 9.47 1.60 -3.35
CA GLU A 52 10.48 0.54 -3.32
C GLU A 52 11.01 0.22 -4.72
N LYS A 53 10.15 0.30 -5.75
CA LYS A 53 10.49 0.07 -7.16
C LYS A 53 9.62 0.95 -8.06
N LEU A 54 9.99 1.02 -9.33
CA LEU A 54 9.26 1.76 -10.37
C LEU A 54 7.78 1.35 -10.38
N GLY A 55 6.88 2.33 -10.26
CA GLY A 55 5.42 2.10 -10.27
C GLY A 55 4.89 1.32 -9.06
N LYS A 56 5.68 1.13 -8.00
CA LYS A 56 5.25 0.37 -6.80
C LYS A 56 5.31 1.23 -5.54
N CYS A 57 4.16 1.46 -4.93
CA CYS A 57 4.01 2.06 -3.61
C CYS A 57 4.01 0.93 -2.56
N ARG A 58 5.01 0.92 -1.68
CA ARG A 58 5.06 -0.01 -0.54
C ARG A 58 4.47 0.67 0.68
N CYS A 59 3.45 0.06 1.27
CA CYS A 59 2.74 0.66 2.39
C CYS A 59 3.47 0.51 3.73
N LYS A 60 3.33 1.53 4.58
CA LYS A 60 3.66 1.46 6.00
C LYS A 60 2.74 0.44 6.69
N PRO A 61 3.16 -0.15 7.83
CA PRO A 61 2.32 -1.07 8.59
C PRO A 61 0.95 -0.45 8.92
N GLY A 62 -0.11 -1.21 8.66
CA GLY A 62 -1.49 -0.78 8.91
C GLY A 62 -2.15 -0.01 7.76
N TRP A 63 -1.48 0.08 6.60
CA TRP A 63 -2.02 0.65 5.37
C TRP A 63 -1.92 -0.35 4.21
N GLN A 64 -2.85 -0.24 3.27
CA GLN A 64 -3.03 -1.15 2.15
C GLN A 64 -3.61 -0.42 0.93
N GLY A 65 -3.69 -1.12 -0.19
CA GLY A 65 -4.09 -0.57 -1.49
C GLY A 65 -2.88 -0.25 -2.35
N GLU A 66 -3.13 0.06 -3.62
CA GLU A 66 -2.08 0.36 -4.60
C GLU A 66 -1.36 1.68 -4.29
N ASN A 67 -2.04 2.58 -3.58
CA ASN A 67 -1.59 3.91 -3.22
C ASN A 67 -1.45 4.12 -1.70
N CYS A 68 -1.62 3.05 -0.92
CA CYS A 68 -1.58 3.07 0.56
C CYS A 68 -2.58 4.04 1.20
N ASP A 69 -3.69 4.28 0.50
CA ASP A 69 -4.77 5.19 0.87
C ASP A 69 -5.79 4.56 1.84
N ARG A 70 -5.79 3.23 1.93
CA ARG A 70 -6.74 2.49 2.77
C ARG A 70 -6.06 1.96 4.02
N CYS A 71 -6.71 2.09 5.16
CA CYS A 71 -6.25 1.47 6.39
C CYS A 71 -6.48 -0.05 6.36
N VAL A 72 -5.68 -0.76 7.14
CA VAL A 72 -5.89 -2.16 7.48
C VAL A 72 -6.52 -2.19 8.87
N PRO A 73 -7.69 -2.82 9.03
CA PRO A 73 -8.31 -2.96 10.34
C PRO A 73 -7.48 -3.88 11.24
N PHE A 74 -7.74 -3.84 12.55
CA PHE A 74 -7.03 -4.71 13.49
C PHE A 74 -7.20 -6.20 13.09
N PRO A 75 -6.14 -7.04 13.15
CA PRO A 75 -6.26 -8.45 12.83
C PRO A 75 -7.30 -9.14 13.70
N GLY A 76 -8.31 -9.76 13.09
CA GLY A 76 -9.44 -10.36 13.81
C GLY A 76 -10.67 -9.48 13.93
N CYS A 77 -10.63 -8.26 13.40
CA CYS A 77 -11.82 -7.42 13.23
C CYS A 77 -12.83 -8.12 12.32
N LEU A 78 -14.00 -8.46 12.85
CA LEU A 78 -15.01 -9.25 12.14
C LEU A 78 -16.10 -8.36 11.52
N HIS A 79 -16.78 -7.58 12.36
CA HIS A 79 -17.90 -6.70 11.96
C HIS A 79 -17.57 -5.24 12.24
N GLY A 80 -16.47 -4.78 11.67
CA GLY A 80 -15.99 -3.43 11.86
C GLY A 80 -15.13 -2.92 10.71
N THR A 81 -14.98 -1.61 10.67
CA THR A 81 -14.18 -0.89 9.69
C THR A 81 -13.02 -0.18 10.37
N CYS A 82 -12.19 0.54 9.60
CA CYS A 82 -11.12 1.35 10.15
C CYS A 82 -11.19 2.77 9.57
N GLU A 83 -10.89 3.75 10.43
CA GLU A 83 -10.60 5.13 10.00
C GLU A 83 -9.10 5.38 10.00
N LYS A 84 -8.38 4.74 10.95
CA LYS A 84 -6.93 4.75 11.06
C LYS A 84 -6.39 3.32 11.09
N ALA A 85 -5.12 3.19 10.75
CA ALA A 85 -4.38 1.94 10.84
C ALA A 85 -4.61 1.23 12.18
N TRP A 86 -4.90 -0.07 12.12
CA TRP A 86 -5.08 -0.96 13.28
C TRP A 86 -6.28 -0.65 14.18
N GLN A 87 -7.24 0.14 13.71
CA GLN A 87 -8.52 0.28 14.39
C GLN A 87 -9.53 -0.78 13.95
N CYS A 88 -10.50 -1.05 14.81
CA CYS A 88 -11.69 -1.82 14.49
C CYS A 88 -12.88 -1.04 15.08
N VAL A 89 -13.55 -0.27 14.24
CA VAL A 89 -14.73 0.52 14.56
C VAL A 89 -15.94 -0.34 14.23
N CYS A 90 -16.67 -0.76 15.25
CA CYS A 90 -17.77 -1.70 15.07
C CYS A 90 -18.93 -1.11 14.31
N GLU A 91 -19.50 -1.94 13.44
CA GLU A 91 -20.77 -1.65 12.79
C GLU A 91 -21.92 -1.70 13.81
N GLU A 92 -23.04 -1.07 13.45
CA GLU A 92 -24.22 -1.05 14.33
C GLU A 92 -24.69 -2.48 14.64
N GLY A 93 -24.85 -2.78 15.93
CA GLY A 93 -25.21 -4.12 16.40
C GLY A 93 -24.04 -4.98 16.87
N TRP A 94 -22.80 -4.54 16.66
CA TRP A 94 -21.60 -5.26 17.08
C TRP A 94 -20.78 -4.46 18.10
N VAL A 95 -20.15 -5.18 19.01
CA VAL A 95 -19.39 -4.65 20.13
C VAL A 95 -18.19 -5.55 20.45
N GLY A 96 -17.34 -5.11 21.38
CA GLY A 96 -16.06 -5.74 21.68
C GLY A 96 -14.91 -5.10 20.90
N SER A 97 -13.67 -5.38 21.32
CA SER A 97 -12.46 -4.81 20.69
C SER A 97 -12.21 -5.29 19.26
N LEU A 98 -12.83 -6.42 18.88
CA LEU A 98 -12.74 -7.03 17.55
C LEU A 98 -14.09 -7.02 16.81
N CYS A 99 -15.12 -6.40 17.40
CA CYS A 99 -16.47 -6.37 16.84
C CYS A 99 -16.99 -7.79 16.54
N ASP A 100 -16.74 -8.71 17.47
CA ASP A 100 -17.07 -10.12 17.40
C ASP A 100 -18.28 -10.48 18.29
N GLN A 101 -18.79 -9.53 19.07
CA GLN A 101 -19.92 -9.73 19.98
C GLN A 101 -21.17 -9.03 19.45
N ASP A 102 -22.28 -9.78 19.38
CA ASP A 102 -23.60 -9.25 19.01
C ASP A 102 -24.23 -8.57 20.23
N ILE A 103 -24.64 -7.31 20.08
CA ILE A 103 -25.32 -6.52 21.13
C ILE A 103 -26.78 -6.97 21.36
N ARG A 104 -27.28 -7.85 20.50
CA ARG A 104 -28.61 -8.47 20.59
C ARG A 104 -28.50 -9.98 20.66
N LEU A 105 -27.38 -10.51 21.16
CA LEU A 105 -27.14 -11.96 21.24
C LEU A 105 -28.29 -12.70 21.92
N CYS A 106 -28.89 -12.13 22.96
CA CYS A 106 -30.00 -12.73 23.68
C CYS A 106 -31.28 -12.81 22.85
N SER A 107 -31.46 -11.87 21.91
CA SER A 107 -32.59 -11.84 20.99
C SER A 107 -32.35 -12.72 19.76
N SER A 108 -31.13 -12.72 19.23
CA SER A 108 -30.75 -13.49 18.05
C SER A 108 -30.54 -14.97 18.37
N ARG A 109 -30.00 -15.27 19.55
CA ARG A 109 -29.67 -16.62 20.04
C ARG A 109 -30.09 -16.76 21.50
N PRO A 110 -31.41 -16.89 21.77
CA PRO A 110 -31.91 -17.05 23.14
C PRO A 110 -31.29 -18.27 23.81
N CYS A 111 -30.94 -18.11 25.09
CA CYS A 111 -30.36 -19.18 25.91
C CYS A 111 -31.35 -20.34 26.05
N ALA A 112 -30.86 -21.58 25.89
CA ALA A 112 -31.68 -22.77 26.12
C ALA A 112 -31.66 -23.18 27.61
N GLY A 113 -32.78 -23.71 28.11
CA GLY A 113 -32.90 -24.22 29.47
C GLY A 113 -33.02 -23.13 30.54
N ASN A 114 -32.37 -23.33 31.70
CA ASN A 114 -32.40 -22.42 32.86
C ASN A 114 -31.28 -21.35 32.85
N ALA A 115 -30.65 -21.09 31.70
CA ALA A 115 -29.68 -20.01 31.57
C ALA A 115 -30.38 -18.67 31.32
N THR A 116 -29.93 -17.61 31.98
CA THR A 116 -30.46 -16.25 31.78
C THR A 116 -29.51 -15.51 30.84
N CYS A 117 -30.05 -14.81 29.86
CA CYS A 117 -29.24 -13.97 28.99
C CYS A 117 -29.37 -12.51 29.41
N ILE A 118 -28.25 -11.79 29.47
CA ILE A 118 -28.23 -10.38 29.83
C ILE A 118 -27.58 -9.62 28.67
N GLU A 119 -28.31 -8.66 28.11
CA GLU A 119 -27.73 -7.68 27.19
C GLU A 119 -26.99 -6.62 28.00
N THR A 120 -25.70 -6.45 27.71
CA THR A 120 -24.88 -5.38 28.27
C THR A 120 -24.47 -4.41 27.16
N GLY A 121 -24.03 -3.20 27.53
CA GLY A 121 -23.47 -2.25 26.57
C GLY A 121 -22.19 -2.75 25.88
N GLU A 122 -21.62 -3.85 26.33
CA GLU A 122 -20.44 -4.50 25.77
C GLU A 122 -20.79 -5.79 25.00
N GLY A 123 -22.07 -6.17 24.91
CA GLY A 123 -22.55 -7.37 24.21
C GLY A 123 -23.55 -8.17 25.03
N GLY A 124 -24.23 -9.12 24.38
CA GLY A 124 -25.07 -10.09 25.08
C GLY A 124 -24.25 -11.25 25.61
N VAL A 125 -24.44 -11.63 26.88
CA VAL A 125 -23.73 -12.75 27.50
C VAL A 125 -24.69 -13.73 28.18
N PRO A 126 -24.54 -15.06 27.93
CA PRO A 126 -25.30 -16.07 28.64
C PRO A 126 -24.74 -16.26 30.06
N VAL A 127 -25.53 -15.96 31.08
CA VAL A 127 -25.18 -16.26 32.47
C VAL A 127 -25.84 -17.56 32.92
N HIS A 128 -25.02 -18.51 33.36
CA HIS A 128 -25.53 -19.68 34.04
C HIS A 128 -25.70 -19.32 35.52
N LEU A 129 -26.95 -19.36 36.02
CA LEU A 129 -27.21 -19.36 37.46
C LEU A 129 -26.77 -20.69 38.08
N SER A 130 -25.47 -20.97 38.05
CA SER A 130 -24.91 -21.81 39.10
C SER A 130 -24.86 -20.92 40.35
N PRO A 131 -25.35 -21.40 41.51
CA PRO A 131 -25.12 -20.70 42.77
C PRO A 131 -23.61 -20.79 43.02
N ARG A 132 -22.84 -19.81 42.56
CA ARG A 132 -21.49 -19.61 43.09
C ARG A 132 -21.69 -19.15 44.53
N ILE A 133 -21.74 -20.12 45.43
CA ILE A 133 -21.28 -19.94 46.80
C ILE A 133 -19.81 -19.53 46.63
N HIS A 134 -19.56 -18.22 46.62
CA HIS A 134 -18.23 -17.69 46.87
C HIS A 134 -17.87 -18.14 48.29
N ARG A 135 -17.00 -19.15 48.37
CA ARG A 135 -16.31 -19.53 49.60
C ARG A 135 -15.05 -18.71 49.74
#